data_AF-A0A345SUJ9-F1
#
_entry.id   AF-A0A345SUJ9-F1
#
_cell.length_a   1.000
_cell.length_b   1.000
_cell.length_c   1.000
_cell.angle_alpha   90.00
_cell.angle_beta   90.00
_cell.angle_gamma   90.00
#
_symmetry.space_group_name_H-M   'P 1'
#
loop_
_entity.id
_entity.type
_entity.pdbx_description
1 polymer ?
#
loop_
_entity_poly.entity_id
_entity_poly.type
_entity_poly.pdbx_seq_one_letter_code
_entity_poly.pdbx_strand_id
1 'polypeptide(L)'
;MADIRIPGDELEQVSQALGFVLDHIDTGNSGVDLDRALGYPLIHQGNHFESRWSDGRFQLNKQCTTIKKAVDDILTQFKDTDDQAAAHLDGA
;
A
#
# COMPACT_ATOMS: atom_id res chain seq x y z
N MET A 1 33.05 0.72 9.78
CA MET A 1 31.75 1.38 9.58
C MET A 1 30.97 0.52 8.61
N ALA A 2 29.79 0.03 9.00
CA ALA A 2 28.88 -0.55 8.03
C ALA A 2 28.47 0.60 7.10
N ASP A 3 28.72 0.44 5.81
CA ASP A 3 28.29 1.39 4.79
C ASP A 3 26.77 1.24 4.66
N ILE A 4 26.04 2.03 5.45
CA ILE A 4 24.58 2.02 5.43
C ILE A 4 24.16 2.74 4.15
N ARG A 5 24.10 1.98 3.05
CA ARG A 5 23.53 2.44 1.79
C ARG A 5 22.01 2.39 1.89
N ILE A 6 21.40 3.56 1.90
CA ILE A 6 19.95 3.69 1.97
C ILE A 6 19.41 3.84 0.55
N PRO A 7 18.52 2.94 0.12
CA PRO A 7 17.95 2.96 -1.22
C PRO A 7 16.73 3.91 -1.26
N GLY A 8 16.99 5.22 -1.17
CA GLY A 8 15.94 6.25 -1.10
C GLY A 8 15.00 6.23 -2.31
N ASP A 9 15.57 6.16 -3.52
CA ASP A 9 14.81 6.08 -4.77
C ASP A 9 13.94 4.81 -4.83
N GLU A 10 14.45 3.69 -4.34
CA GLU A 10 13.72 2.42 -4.30
C GLU A 10 12.60 2.45 -3.24
N LEU A 11 12.83 3.10 -2.10
CA LEU A 11 11.79 3.30 -1.08
C LEU A 11 10.67 4.20 -1.61
N GLU A 12 10.99 5.28 -2.33
CA GLU A 12 9.99 6.12 -2.99
C GLU A 12 9.19 5.35 -4.05
N GLN A 13 9.85 4.53 -4.87
CA GLN A 13 9.18 3.64 -5.83
C GLN A 13 8.23 2.64 -5.14
N VAL A 14 8.63 2.06 -4.01
CA VAL A 14 7.77 1.16 -3.23
C VAL A 14 6.56 1.90 -2.67
N SER A 15 6.73 3.11 -2.11
CA SER A 15 5.62 3.91 -1.60
C SER A 15 4.62 4.25 -2.71
N GLN A 16 5.10 4.63 -3.90
CA GLN A 16 4.26 4.91 -5.07
C GLN A 16 3.51 3.66 -5.56
N ALA A 17 4.19 2.52 -5.69
CA ALA A 17 3.58 1.27 -6.13
C ALA A 17 2.49 0.79 -5.14
N LEU A 18 2.75 0.91 -3.83
CA LEU A 18 1.77 0.58 -2.80
C LEU A 18 0.59 1.56 -2.82
N GLY A 19 0.84 2.86 -3.06
CA GLY A 19 -0.22 3.85 -3.28
C GLY A 19 -1.12 3.46 -4.45
N PHE A 20 -0.53 3.10 -5.60
CA PHE A 20 -1.29 2.64 -6.76
C PHE A 20 -2.16 1.42 -6.44
N VAL A 21 -1.63 0.43 -5.73
CA VAL A 21 -2.42 -0.74 -5.31
C VAL A 21 -3.57 -0.32 -4.40
N LEU A 22 -3.34 0.56 -3.42
CA LEU A 22 -4.37 1.05 -2.51
C LEU A 22 -5.47 1.83 -3.23
N ASP A 23 -5.13 2.62 -4.24
CA ASP A 23 -6.07 3.42 -5.01
C ASP A 23 -6.98 2.56 -5.89
N HIS A 24 -6.49 1.41 -6.36
CA HIS A 24 -7.19 0.54 -7.30
C HIS A 24 -7.82 -0.70 -6.64
N ILE A 25 -7.38 -1.10 -5.45
CA ILE A 25 -7.94 -2.27 -4.76
C ILE A 25 -9.35 -2.01 -4.23
N ASP A 26 -9.66 -0.74 -3.98
CA ASP A 26 -10.95 -0.30 -3.45
C ASP A 26 -11.91 0.18 -4.54
N THR A 27 -11.65 -0.15 -5.82
CA THR A 27 -12.68 -0.07 -6.86
C THR A 27 -13.80 -1.03 -6.45
N GLY A 28 -14.77 -0.47 -5.74
CA GLY A 28 -15.73 -1.17 -4.91
C GLY A 28 -16.50 -2.23 -5.67
N ASN A 29 -17.09 -3.12 -4.86
CA ASN A 29 -18.08 -4.12 -5.27
C ASN A 29 -18.87 -3.56 -6.46
N SER A 30 -18.63 -4.10 -7.66
CA SER A 30 -18.85 -3.42 -8.94
C SER A 30 -20.33 -3.23 -9.30
N GLY A 31 -21.21 -3.15 -8.29
CA GLY A 31 -22.65 -3.21 -8.44
C GLY A 31 -23.09 -4.47 -9.17
N VAL A 32 -22.23 -5.50 -9.20
CA VAL A 32 -22.51 -6.72 -9.94
C VAL A 32 -23.54 -7.48 -9.13
N ASP A 33 -24.78 -7.36 -9.60
CA ASP A 33 -25.88 -8.22 -9.22
C ASP A 33 -25.54 -9.65 -9.70
N LEU A 34 -24.86 -10.41 -8.84
CA LEU A 34 -24.42 -11.78 -9.11
C LEU A 34 -25.62 -12.70 -9.37
N ASP A 35 -26.78 -12.39 -8.77
CA ASP A 35 -28.03 -13.10 -9.01
C ASP A 35 -28.49 -12.91 -10.46
N ARG A 36 -28.39 -11.68 -10.99
CA ARG A 36 -28.66 -11.38 -12.41
C ARG A 36 -27.59 -11.92 -13.35
N ALA A 37 -26.32 -11.98 -12.93
CA ALA A 37 -25.20 -12.28 -13.80
C ALA A 37 -24.89 -13.77 -13.97
N LEU A 38 -25.00 -14.58 -12.90
CA LEU A 38 -24.50 -15.96 -12.88
C LEU A 38 -25.60 -17.03 -12.87
N GLY A 39 -26.80 -16.73 -12.35
CA GLY A 39 -27.90 -17.69 -12.25
C GLY A 39 -27.59 -18.93 -11.39
N TYR A 40 -28.61 -19.76 -11.14
CA TYR A 40 -28.39 -21.03 -10.43
C TYR A 40 -27.68 -22.04 -11.35
N PRO A 41 -26.69 -22.83 -10.87
CA PRO A 41 -26.20 -22.98 -9.50
C PRO A 41 -24.99 -22.08 -9.13
N LEU A 42 -24.52 -21.26 -10.08
CA LEU A 42 -23.27 -20.52 -9.96
C LEU A 42 -23.35 -19.35 -8.97
N ILE A 43 -24.56 -18.86 -8.66
CA ILE A 43 -24.81 -17.84 -7.64
C ILE A 43 -24.12 -18.16 -6.31
N HIS A 44 -24.18 -19.41 -5.84
CA HIS A 44 -23.57 -19.77 -4.57
C HIS A 44 -22.04 -19.62 -4.60
N GLN A 45 -21.41 -20.01 -5.72
CA GLN A 45 -19.98 -19.84 -5.92
C GLN A 45 -19.60 -18.37 -6.09
N GLY A 46 -20.42 -17.58 -6.79
CA GLY A 46 -20.25 -16.13 -6.93
C GLY A 46 -20.26 -15.42 -5.57
N ASN A 47 -21.24 -15.73 -4.72
CA ASN A 47 -21.33 -15.16 -3.37
C ASN A 47 -20.13 -15.56 -2.50
N HIS A 48 -19.68 -16.81 -2.59
CA HIS A 48 -18.50 -17.25 -1.86
C HIS A 48 -17.22 -16.57 -2.35
N PHE A 49 -17.09 -16.36 -3.67
CA PHE A 49 -15.99 -15.57 -4.24
C PHE A 49 -16.03 -14.13 -3.74
N GLU A 50 -17.17 -13.44 -3.81
CA GLU A 50 -17.28 -12.04 -3.41
C GLU A 50 -16.97 -11.85 -1.92
N SER A 51 -17.44 -12.75 -1.06
CA SER A 51 -17.09 -12.73 0.37
C SER A 51 -15.57 -12.84 0.58
N ARG A 52 -14.92 -13.82 -0.06
CA ARG A 52 -13.47 -14.02 0.08
C ARG A 52 -12.65 -12.89 -0.55
N TRP A 53 -13.15 -12.34 -1.65
CA TRP A 53 -12.55 -11.19 -2.32
C TRP A 53 -12.63 -9.95 -1.44
N SER A 54 -13.79 -9.69 -0.82
CA SER A 54 -13.96 -8.61 0.16
C SER A 54 -12.97 -8.73 1.33
N ASP A 55 -12.87 -9.91 1.93
CA ASP A 55 -11.93 -10.15 3.04
C ASP A 55 -10.47 -9.97 2.60
N GLY A 56 -10.12 -10.49 1.42
CA GLY A 56 -8.78 -10.35 0.85
C GLY A 56 -8.41 -8.89 0.56
N ARG A 57 -9.35 -8.11 0.01
CA ARG A 57 -9.17 -6.66 -0.22
C ARG A 57 -8.92 -5.92 1.08
N PHE A 58 -9.70 -6.20 2.12
CA PHE A 58 -9.50 -5.58 3.43
C PHE A 58 -8.10 -5.88 4.00
N GLN A 59 -7.66 -7.13 3.89
CA GLN A 59 -6.32 -7.52 4.35
C GLN A 59 -5.20 -6.86 3.56
N LEU A 60 -5.30 -6.83 2.24
CA LEU A 60 -4.33 -6.17 1.36
C LEU A 60 -4.28 -4.66 1.64
N ASN A 61 -5.43 -4.00 1.80
CA ASN A 61 -5.48 -2.58 2.16
C ASN A 61 -4.75 -2.31 3.48
N LYS A 62 -5.03 -3.10 4.52
CA LYS A 62 -4.37 -2.98 5.82
C LYS A 62 -2.85 -3.18 5.73
N GLN A 63 -2.40 -4.22 5.02
CA GLN A 63 -0.98 -4.54 4.88
C GLN A 63 -0.24 -3.48 4.06
N CYS A 64 -0.77 -3.12 2.89
CA CYS A 64 -0.18 -2.09 2.04
C CYS A 64 -0.10 -0.73 2.76
N THR A 65 -1.15 -0.35 3.50
CA THR A 65 -1.14 0.88 4.32
C THR A 65 -0.05 0.83 5.39
N THR A 66 0.11 -0.31 6.06
CA THR A 66 1.14 -0.48 7.11
C THR A 66 2.55 -0.37 6.53
N ILE A 67 2.80 -1.03 5.39
CA ILE A 67 4.12 -1.00 4.73
C ILE A 67 4.40 0.40 4.20
N LYS A 68 3.44 1.03 3.51
CA LYS A 68 3.58 2.40 2.99
C LYS A 68 3.93 3.37 4.11
N LYS A 69 3.22 3.30 5.25
CA LYS A 69 3.51 4.13 6.41
C LYS A 69 4.94 3.93 6.93
N ALA A 70 5.38 2.67 7.07
CA ALA A 70 6.74 2.40 7.52
C ALA A 70 7.81 2.95 6.54
N VAL A 71 7.56 2.86 5.23
CA VAL A 71 8.44 3.41 4.20
C VAL A 71 8.48 4.95 4.29
N ASP A 72 7.33 5.60 4.42
CA ASP A 72 7.24 7.06 4.53
C ASP A 72 7.90 7.56 5.83
N ASP A 73 7.74 6.83 6.95
CA ASP A 73 8.37 7.13 8.23
C ASP A 73 9.90 7.04 8.12
N ILE A 74 10.42 6.02 7.43
CA ILE A 74 11.86 5.86 7.16
C ILE A 74 12.38 7.04 6.33
N LEU A 75 11.72 7.37 5.22
CA LEU A 75 12.11 8.47 4.35
C LEU A 75 12.12 9.82 5.10
N THR A 76 11.12 10.04 5.95
CA THR A 76 11.00 11.26 6.77
C THR A 76 12.15 11.37 7.76
N GLN A 77 12.45 10.29 8.51
CA GLN A 77 13.54 10.30 9.49
C GLN A 77 14.91 10.56 8.85
N PHE A 78 15.13 10.05 7.64
CA PHE A 78 16.37 10.32 6.92
C PHE A 78 16.46 11.75 6.41
N LYS A 79 15.38 12.30 5.85
CA LYS A 79 15.32 13.72 5.45
C LYS A 79 15.57 14.64 6.66
N ASP A 80 14.92 14.37 7.79
CA ASP A 80 15.10 15.15 9.02
C ASP A 80 16.56 15.08 9.53
N THR A 81 17.20 13.92 9.41
CA THR A 81 18.61 13.73 9.81
C THR A 81 19.55 14.50 8.89
N ASP A 82 19.33 14.46 7.57
CA ASP A 82 20.12 15.18 6.59
C ASP A 82 19.98 16.70 6.78
N ASP A 83 18.77 17.20 7.02
CA ASP A 83 18.50 18.62 7.29
C ASP A 83 19.19 19.08 8.58
N GLN A 84 19.15 18.27 9.64
CA GLN A 84 19.88 18.55 10.88
C GLN A 84 21.40 18.58 10.66
N ALA A 85 21.94 17.62 9.90
CA ALA A 85 23.37 17.57 9.60
C ALA A 85 23.82 18.78 8.76
N ALA A 86 23.03 19.18 7.76
CA ALA A 86 23.29 20.37 6.95
C ALA A 86 23.26 21.66 7.81
N ALA A 87 22.26 21.80 8.68
CA ALA A 87 22.17 22.94 9.59
C ALA A 87 23.38 23.06 10.55
N HIS A 88 23.96 21.92 10.95
CA HIS A 88 25.17 21.89 11.76
C HIS A 88 26.45 22.23 10.99
N LEU A 89 26.47 22.03 9.67
CA LEU A 89 27.60 22.37 8.79
C LEU A 89 27.63 23.86 8.42
N ASP A 90 26.46 24.49 8.21
CA ASP A 90 26.36 25.94 7.94
C ASP A 90 26.56 26.81 9.20
N GLY A 91 26.58 26.19 10.39
CA GLY A 91 26.81 26.85 11.68
C GLY A 91 28.27 26.85 12.16
N ALA A 92 29.23 26.32 11.38
CA ALA A 92 30.66 26.25 11.68
C ALA A 92 31.48 27.16 10.74
#